data_AF-A0AA38LQC4-F1
#
_entry.id   AF-A0AA38LQC4-F1
#
_cell.length_a   1.000
_cell.length_b   1.000
_cell.length_c   1.000
_cell.angle_alpha   90.00
_cell.angle_beta   90.00
_cell.angle_gamma   90.00
#
_symmetry.space_group_name_H-M   'P 1'
#
loop_
_entity.id
_entity.type
_entity.pdbx_description
1 polymer ?
#
loop_
_entity_poly.entity_id
_entity_poly.type
_entity_poly.pdbx_seq_one_letter_code
_entity_poly.pdbx_strand_id
1 'polypeptide(L)'
;YGKVFKSHLLGSPTIVSTDPEVSKVVLQNDGRIFVPSYPKSLNELMGKSSILQLNGNLQKRLHGLIGSFLKSPELKEQITVDIEKYVLDSMKNWKDGQLVYIQDETKK
;
A
#
# COMPACT_ATOMS: atom_id res chain seq x y z
N TYR A 1 -4.43 -25.63 13.45
CA TYR A 1 -3.39 -24.91 14.23
C TYR A 1 -3.94 -23.76 15.09
N GLY A 2 -5.12 -23.20 14.79
CA GLY A 2 -5.68 -22.04 15.52
C GLY A 2 -5.45 -20.73 14.77
N LYS A 3 -5.92 -19.61 15.33
CA LYS A 3 -5.80 -18.27 14.72
C LYS A 3 -4.38 -17.72 14.74
N VAL A 4 -3.50 -18.28 15.56
CA VAL A 4 -2.07 -17.95 15.64
C VAL A 4 -1.28 -19.24 15.62
N PHE A 5 -0.35 -19.38 14.68
CA PHE A 5 0.43 -20.61 14.55
C PHE A 5 1.82 -20.40 13.95
N LYS A 6 2.70 -21.38 14.17
CA LYS A 6 4.07 -21.43 13.64
C LYS A 6 4.10 -22.12 12.29
N SER A 7 4.91 -21.61 11.37
CA SER A 7 5.17 -22.20 10.05
C SER A 7 6.57 -21.81 9.56
N HIS A 8 6.93 -22.21 8.34
CA HIS A 8 8.07 -21.68 7.61
C HIS A 8 7.57 -21.06 6.31
N LEU A 9 7.78 -19.77 6.14
CA LEU A 9 7.41 -19.02 4.93
C LEU A 9 8.67 -18.40 4.35
N LEU A 10 8.88 -18.57 3.04
CA LEU A 10 10.05 -18.06 2.32
C LEU A 10 11.39 -18.45 2.97
N GLY A 11 11.49 -19.69 3.43
CA GLY A 11 12.69 -20.24 4.07
C GLY A 11 12.95 -19.76 5.50
N SER A 12 12.04 -18.99 6.10
CA SER A 12 12.21 -18.44 7.45
C SER A 12 11.12 -18.91 8.42
N PRO A 13 11.45 -19.25 9.68
CA PRO A 13 10.46 -19.51 10.73
C PRO A 13 9.53 -18.31 10.87
N THR A 14 8.22 -18.53 10.77
CA THR A 14 7.23 -17.46 10.69
C THR A 14 6.04 -17.75 11.59
N ILE A 15 5.57 -16.73 12.31
CA ILE A 15 4.28 -16.77 13.01
C ILE A 15 3.22 -16.20 12.07
N VAL A 16 2.20 -17.00 11.77
CA VAL A 16 1.03 -16.56 11.01
C VAL A 16 -0.08 -16.25 11.99
N SER A 17 -0.63 -15.04 11.91
CA SER A 17 -1.80 -14.61 12.69
C SER A 17 -2.93 -14.21 11.77
N THR A 18 -4.11 -14.79 12.01
CA THR A 18 -5.40 -14.31 11.49
C THR A 18 -6.27 -13.75 12.62
N ASP A 19 -5.70 -13.56 13.82
CA ASP A 19 -6.39 -12.98 14.95
C ASP A 19 -6.35 -11.44 14.89
N PRO A 20 -7.50 -10.75 14.92
CA PRO A 20 -7.55 -9.29 14.77
C PRO A 20 -6.89 -8.55 15.94
N GLU A 21 -6.96 -9.07 17.17
CA GLU A 21 -6.35 -8.42 18.33
C GLU A 21 -4.83 -8.49 18.26
N VAL A 22 -4.29 -9.64 17.83
CA VAL A 22 -2.85 -9.79 17.58
C VAL A 22 -2.41 -8.88 16.44
N SER A 23 -3.15 -8.86 15.32
CA SER A 23 -2.85 -7.99 14.18
C SER A 23 -2.85 -6.51 14.59
N LYS A 24 -3.79 -6.09 15.44
CA LYS A 24 -3.85 -4.72 15.97
C LYS A 24 -2.61 -4.38 16.80
N VAL A 25 -2.17 -5.26 17.70
CA VAL A 25 -0.95 -5.05 18.50
C VAL A 25 0.29 -4.94 17.61
N VAL A 26 0.41 -5.79 16.58
CA VAL A 26 1.53 -5.76 15.63
C VAL A 26 1.53 -4.46 14.82
N LEU A 27 0.36 -4.01 14.33
CA LEU A 27 0.24 -2.83 13.47
C LEU A 27 0.30 -1.50 14.25
N GLN A 28 -0.16 -1.46 15.50
CA GLN A 28 -0.11 -0.27 16.35
C GLN A 28 1.19 -0.14 17.15
N ASN A 29 2.10 -1.11 17.02
CA ASN A 29 3.43 -1.02 17.62
C ASN A 29 4.17 0.21 17.08
N ASP A 30 4.92 0.88 17.96
CA ASP A 30 5.61 2.13 17.65
C ASP A 30 6.93 1.97 16.87
N GLY A 31 7.14 0.76 16.30
CA GLY A 31 8.33 0.34 15.57
C GLY A 31 9.41 -0.31 16.44
N ARG A 32 9.19 -0.48 17.75
CA ARG A 32 10.19 -1.07 18.66
C ARG A 32 10.15 -2.60 18.71
N ILE A 33 8.96 -3.19 18.79
CA ILE A 33 8.79 -4.65 18.97
C ILE A 33 8.74 -5.36 17.61
N PHE A 34 8.00 -4.78 16.66
CA PHE A 34 7.86 -5.28 15.30
C PHE A 34 8.33 -4.23 14.29
N VAL A 35 9.14 -4.68 13.34
CA VAL A 35 9.56 -3.88 12.18
C VAL A 35 8.99 -4.51 10.91
N PRO A 36 8.47 -3.70 9.97
CA PRO A 36 8.08 -4.20 8.65
C PRO A 36 9.23 -4.95 7.98
N SER A 37 8.94 -6.13 7.46
CA SER A 37 9.89 -6.94 6.72
C SER A 37 9.21 -7.53 5.50
N TYR A 38 9.84 -7.35 4.35
CA TYR A 38 9.31 -7.75 3.04
C TYR A 38 10.29 -8.69 2.33
N PRO A 39 9.79 -9.57 1.44
CA PRO A 39 10.65 -10.43 0.63
C PRO A 39 11.68 -9.63 -0.16
N LYS A 40 12.86 -10.22 -0.36
CA LYS A 40 13.98 -9.60 -1.08
C LYS A 40 13.58 -9.06 -2.46
N SER A 41 12.77 -9.82 -3.21
CA SER A 41 12.29 -9.41 -4.53
C SER A 41 11.50 -8.09 -4.50
N LEU A 42 10.65 -7.89 -3.49
CA LEU A 42 9.89 -6.65 -3.34
C LEU A 42 10.80 -5.48 -2.93
N ASN A 43 11.76 -5.74 -2.04
CA ASN A 43 12.75 -4.72 -1.65
C ASN A 43 13.55 -4.24 -2.87
N GLU A 44 14.04 -5.15 -3.70
CA GLU A 44 14.81 -4.81 -4.91
C GLU A 44 13.97 -4.03 -5.92
N LEU A 45 12.73 -4.44 -6.16
CA LEU A 45 11.80 -3.76 -7.06
C LEU A 45 11.52 -2.31 -6.62
N MET A 46 11.28 -2.10 -5.32
CA MET A 46 10.87 -0.80 -4.79
C MET A 46 12.04 0.17 -4.56
N GLY A 47 13.26 -0.36 -4.47
CA GLY A 47 14.48 0.42 -4.24
C GLY A 47 14.69 0.88 -2.79
N LYS A 48 15.92 1.34 -2.52
CA LYS A 48 16.42 1.64 -1.17
C LYS A 48 15.77 2.84 -0.48
N SER A 49 15.17 3.74 -1.26
CA SER A 49 14.53 4.95 -0.75
C SER A 49 13.02 4.79 -0.55
N SER A 50 12.47 3.60 -0.80
CA SER A 50 11.04 3.32 -0.64
C SER A 50 10.62 3.37 0.82
N ILE A 51 9.42 3.90 1.09
CA ILE A 51 8.80 3.89 2.42
C ILE A 51 8.65 2.47 3.00
N LEU A 52 8.63 1.44 2.15
CA LEU A 52 8.59 0.03 2.57
C LEU A 52 9.92 -0.46 3.15
N GLN A 53 11.04 0.19 2.81
CA GLN A 53 12.37 -0.12 3.37
C GLN A 53 12.77 0.82 4.51
N LEU A 54 12.22 2.04 4.53
CA LEU A 54 12.46 3.00 5.60
C LEU A 54 11.80 2.54 6.90
N ASN A 55 12.51 2.73 8.01
CA ASN A 55 12.02 2.36 9.34
C ASN A 55 12.23 3.49 10.36
N GLY A 56 11.53 3.40 11.50
CA GLY A 56 11.71 4.31 12.62
C GLY A 56 11.35 5.77 12.32
N ASN A 57 12.15 6.71 12.80
CA ASN A 57 11.85 8.15 12.71
C ASN A 57 11.77 8.66 11.27
N LEU A 58 12.57 8.11 10.36
CA LEU A 58 12.56 8.51 8.95
C LEU A 58 11.26 8.10 8.26
N GLN A 59 10.80 6.87 8.50
CA GLN A 59 9.50 6.40 8.04
C GLN A 59 8.36 7.24 8.62
N LYS A 60 8.38 7.51 9.94
CA LYS A 60 7.36 8.35 10.60
C LYS A 60 7.29 9.75 10.01
N ARG A 61 8.45 10.38 9.75
CA ARG A 61 8.52 11.71 9.12
C ARG A 61 7.96 11.68 7.71
N LEU A 62 8.40 10.74 6.88
CA LEU A 62 7.92 10.62 5.49
C LEU A 62 6.42 10.33 5.43
N HIS A 63 5.93 9.40 6.25
CA HIS A 63 4.51 9.10 6.36
C HIS A 63 3.72 10.34 6.83
N GLY A 64 4.25 11.11 7.78
CA GLY A 64 3.64 12.36 8.22
C GLY A 64 3.48 13.36 7.08
N LEU A 65 4.52 13.55 6.26
CA LEU A 65 4.50 14.45 5.10
C LEU A 65 3.49 14.00 4.03
N ILE A 66 3.49 12.71 3.68
CA ILE A 66 2.50 12.15 2.74
C ILE A 66 1.09 12.32 3.29
N GLY A 67 0.90 12.03 4.59
CA GLY A 67 -0.39 12.17 5.26
C GLY A 67 -0.88 13.61 5.33
N SER A 68 0.00 14.60 5.55
CA SER A 68 -0.37 16.01 5.51
C SER A 68 -0.72 16.47 4.10
N PHE A 69 0.06 16.02 3.10
CA PHE A 69 -0.21 16.30 1.69
C PHE A 69 -1.61 15.81 1.32
N LEU A 70 -1.90 14.53 1.55
CA LEU A 70 -3.21 13.92 1.26
C LEU A 70 -4.38 14.49 2.08
N LYS A 71 -4.12 15.23 3.16
CA LYS A 71 -5.16 15.86 3.99
C LYS A 71 -5.49 17.30 3.56
N SER A 72 -4.65 17.96 2.77
CA SER A 72 -4.89 19.34 2.29
C SER A 72 -6.20 19.41 1.52
N PRO A 73 -7.14 20.29 1.90
CA PRO A 73 -8.39 20.52 1.18
C PRO A 73 -8.17 20.97 -0.27
N GLU A 74 -7.25 21.91 -0.47
CA GLU A 74 -6.95 22.50 -1.78
C GLU A 74 -6.40 21.46 -2.73
N LEU A 75 -5.48 20.63 -2.24
CA LEU A 75 -4.93 19.53 -3.01
C LEU A 75 -5.99 18.48 -3.32
N LYS A 76 -6.85 18.14 -2.35
CA LYS A 76 -7.94 17.18 -2.59
C LYS A 76 -8.87 17.65 -3.69
N GLU A 77 -9.26 18.92 -3.68
CA GLU A 77 -10.09 19.50 -4.73
C GLU A 77 -9.42 19.37 -6.10
N GLN A 78 -8.15 19.79 -6.20
CA GLN A 78 -7.39 19.69 -7.44
C GLN A 78 -7.26 18.23 -7.93
N ILE A 79 -6.83 17.31 -7.06
CA ILE A 79 -6.68 15.89 -7.40
C ILE A 79 -8.03 15.29 -7.82
N THR A 80 -9.14 15.68 -7.20
CA THR A 80 -10.46 15.17 -7.55
C THR A 80 -10.85 15.59 -8.96
N VAL A 81 -10.63 16.85 -9.31
CA VAL A 81 -10.87 17.37 -10.68
C VAL A 81 -9.98 16.65 -11.69
N ASP A 82 -8.70 16.46 -11.37
CA ASP A 82 -7.76 15.77 -12.24
C ASP A 82 -8.18 14.29 -12.44
N ILE A 83 -8.56 13.59 -11.37
CA ILE A 83 -9.06 12.21 -11.44
C ILE A 83 -10.30 12.12 -12.33
N GLU A 84 -11.29 12.99 -12.13
CA GLU A 84 -12.51 13.00 -12.95
C GLU A 84 -12.16 13.19 -14.43
N LYS A 85 -11.30 14.17 -14.73
CA LYS A 85 -10.83 14.41 -16.09
C LYS A 85 -10.15 13.17 -16.69
N TYR A 86 -9.22 12.55 -15.97
CA TYR A 86 -8.52 11.34 -16.45
C TYR A 86 -9.47 10.17 -16.71
N VAL A 87 -10.46 9.97 -15.84
CA VAL A 87 -11.47 8.91 -16.02
C VAL A 87 -12.31 9.19 -17.27
N LEU A 88 -12.83 10.41 -17.43
CA LEU A 88 -13.62 10.79 -18.60
C LEU A 88 -12.82 10.67 -19.90
N ASP A 89 -11.56 11.10 -19.90
CA ASP A 89 -10.67 11.00 -21.06
C ASP A 89 -10.39 9.53 -21.42
N SER A 90 -10.17 8.67 -20.43
CA SER A 90 -9.95 7.22 -20.63
C SER A 90 -11.18 6.53 -21.23
N MET A 91 -12.38 6.96 -20.80
CA MET A 91 -13.65 6.39 -21.25
C MET A 91 -14.16 6.95 -22.58
N LYS A 92 -13.58 8.05 -23.09
CA LYS A 92 -14.05 8.76 -24.28
C LYS A 92 -14.14 7.88 -25.54
N ASN A 93 -13.27 6.87 -25.65
CA ASN A 93 -13.20 5.98 -26.81
C ASN A 93 -13.98 4.66 -26.62
N TRP A 94 -14.68 4.49 -25.49
CA TRP A 94 -15.45 3.29 -25.22
C TRP A 94 -16.76 3.35 -26.00
N LYS A 95 -17.00 2.33 -26.84
CA LYS A 95 -18.21 2.25 -27.67
C LYS A 95 -19.28 1.42 -26.98
N ASP A 96 -20.53 1.77 -27.25
CA ASP A 96 -21.66 0.98 -26.76
C ASP A 96 -21.62 -0.45 -27.33
N GLY A 97 -21.94 -1.44 -26.49
CA GLY A 97 -21.84 -2.86 -26.83
C GLY A 97 -20.41 -3.42 -26.97
N GLN A 98 -19.36 -2.61 -26.79
CA GLN A 98 -17.98 -3.09 -26.82
C GLN A 98 -17.60 -3.73 -25.48
N LEU A 99 -17.01 -4.93 -25.52
CA LEU A 99 -16.38 -5.53 -24.36
C LEU A 99 -15.13 -4.73 -23.98
N VAL A 100 -15.11 -4.18 -22.76
CA VAL A 100 -13.97 -3.43 -22.21
C VAL A 100 -13.31 -4.23 -21.10
N TYR A 101 -12.01 -4.46 -21.23
CA TYR A 101 -11.19 -5.08 -20.20
C TYR A 101 -10.60 -3.99 -19.29
N ILE A 102 -11.29 -3.70 -18.18
CA ILE A 102 -10.90 -2.61 -17.27
C ILE A 102 -9.46 -2.72 -16.78
N GLN A 103 -8.96 -3.95 -16.53
CA GLN A 103 -7.56 -4.15 -16.12
C GLN A 103 -6.56 -3.60 -17.14
N ASP A 104 -6.86 -3.68 -18.44
CA ASP A 104 -5.98 -3.19 -19.49
C ASP A 104 -6.13 -1.68 -19.69
N GLU A 105 -7.35 -1.14 -19.51
CA GLU A 105 -7.57 0.31 -19.53
C GLU A 105 -6.86 1.02 -18.37
N THR A 106 -6.76 0.42 -17.18
CA THR A 106 -6.04 1.02 -16.04
C THR A 106 -4.52 1.08 -16.18
N LYS A 107 -3.94 0.43 -17.20
CA LYS A 107 -2.49 0.43 -17.47
C LYS A 107 -2.07 1.42 -18.56
N LYS A 108 -3.03 2.01 -19.27
CA LYS A 108 -2.79 3.01 -20.32
C LYS A 108 -2.62 4.39 -19.71
#